data_AF-A0A4P2PTS2-F1
#
_entry.id   AF-A0A4P2PTS2-F1
#
_cell.length_a   1.000
_cell.length_b   1.000
_cell.length_c   1.000
_cell.angle_alpha   90.00
_cell.angle_beta   90.00
_cell.angle_gamma   90.00
#
_symmetry.space_group_name_H-M   'P 1'
#
loop_
_entity.id
_entity.type
_entity.pdbx_description
1 polymer ?
#
loop_
_entity_poly.entity_id
_entity_poly.type
_entity_poly.pdbx_seq_one_letter_code
_entity_poly.pdbx_strand_id
1 'polypeptide(L)'
;MPKERVFSLDAVRTDGWFERIGDGIGSFQALCEIVGEAFFAFSMITGARITALTVDRRNPDNTLVDFVIAPPGEEDIDGDVQRLTLADFRHRLVGALLTEDITPPAPERDTDLEGLQLHIGVRYLLLAPLYGYSLRKLSVEGKTSRLLLLRDGIEETHELNEFRARIRSHVRDELERASAGARSAIDLTKVAEAEIASQHGDYPKVIQLLGTWPAPLAIFLRTPEGQMLTPDARSLIAKGLGLLGTACVKLGEEHQGEEVMRLAVQYAHDGAAAGDIFRRLGEAMLDDGRAGEAIGPLRRAANLGAPPKQIWPLLARAFVQRKKFVAALACIREARTAGVPDAEMVEEIREIEASLGTALTAWRGLVLAASRA
;
A
#
# COMPACT_ATOMS: atom_id res chain seq x y z
N MET A 1 -6.18 -11.14 55.17
CA MET A 1 -6.07 -11.42 53.72
C MET A 1 -7.47 -11.29 53.13
N PRO A 2 -7.67 -10.50 52.06
CA PRO A 2 -8.99 -10.42 51.43
C PRO A 2 -9.39 -11.81 50.94
N LYS A 3 -10.62 -12.23 51.26
CA LYS A 3 -11.15 -13.53 50.85
C LYS A 3 -11.43 -13.49 49.34
N GLU A 4 -10.89 -14.45 48.60
CA GLU A 4 -11.19 -14.61 47.18
C GLU A 4 -12.68 -14.91 46.98
N ARG A 5 -13.33 -14.16 46.09
CA ARG A 5 -14.72 -14.37 45.68
C ARG A 5 -14.73 -14.87 44.25
N VAL A 6 -15.40 -15.99 43.99
CA VAL A 6 -15.44 -16.63 42.67
C VAL A 6 -16.87 -16.66 42.18
N PHE A 7 -17.10 -16.07 41.01
CA PHE A 7 -18.41 -15.96 40.37
C PHE A 7 -18.43 -16.84 39.11
N SER A 8 -19.50 -17.61 38.90
CA SER A 8 -19.72 -18.31 37.62
C SER A 8 -20.19 -17.33 36.56
N LEU A 9 -19.68 -17.48 35.33
CA LEU A 9 -20.08 -16.65 34.19
C LEU A 9 -21.10 -17.31 33.27
N ASP A 10 -21.56 -18.53 33.58
CA ASP A 10 -22.46 -19.30 32.71
C ASP A 10 -23.74 -18.52 32.34
N ALA A 11 -24.28 -17.74 33.28
CA ALA A 11 -25.50 -16.96 33.10
C ALA A 11 -25.32 -15.67 32.26
N VAL A 12 -24.08 -15.15 32.16
CA VAL A 12 -23.77 -13.93 31.41
C VAL A 12 -22.95 -14.21 30.14
N ARG A 13 -22.68 -15.48 29.88
CA ARG A 13 -21.90 -15.95 28.74
C ARG A 13 -22.69 -15.80 27.44
N THR A 14 -22.00 -15.36 26.41
CA THR A 14 -22.57 -14.97 25.12
C THR A 14 -22.16 -15.91 23.99
N ASP A 15 -21.58 -17.08 24.29
CA ASP A 15 -21.16 -18.05 23.27
C ASP A 15 -22.27 -18.30 22.22
N GLY A 16 -21.89 -18.26 20.94
CA GLY A 16 -22.79 -18.48 19.82
C GLY A 16 -23.80 -17.34 19.56
N TRP A 17 -23.63 -16.16 20.18
CA TRP A 17 -24.61 -15.06 20.01
C TRP A 17 -24.69 -14.56 18.58
N PHE A 18 -23.57 -14.52 17.87
CA PHE A 18 -23.46 -13.94 16.55
C PHE A 18 -24.17 -14.82 15.51
N GLU A 19 -23.99 -16.13 15.61
CA GLU A 19 -24.65 -17.15 14.79
C GLU A 19 -26.16 -17.15 15.03
N ARG A 20 -26.60 -17.06 16.30
CA ARG A 20 -28.03 -16.97 16.65
C ARG A 20 -28.71 -15.74 16.06
N ILE A 21 -28.00 -14.60 15.96
CA ILE A 21 -28.54 -13.41 15.30
C ILE A 21 -28.60 -13.62 13.79
N GLY A 22 -27.61 -14.30 13.21
CA GLY A 22 -27.57 -14.62 11.79
C GLY A 22 -28.79 -15.41 11.32
N ASP A 23 -29.33 -16.32 12.14
CA ASP A 23 -30.54 -17.09 11.85
C ASP A 23 -31.79 -16.21 11.64
N GLY A 24 -31.82 -15.01 12.25
CA GLY A 24 -32.95 -14.08 12.19
C GLY A 24 -32.87 -13.02 11.08
N ILE A 25 -31.74 -12.89 10.39
CA ILE A 25 -31.49 -11.81 9.42
C ILE A 25 -31.50 -12.37 7.99
N GLY A 26 -32.46 -11.91 7.18
CA GLY A 26 -32.46 -12.18 5.74
C GLY A 26 -31.21 -11.61 5.07
N SER A 27 -30.54 -12.43 4.25
CA SER A 27 -29.29 -12.05 3.56
C SER A 27 -28.08 -11.80 4.50
N PHE A 28 -28.08 -12.36 5.71
CA PHE A 28 -26.97 -12.26 6.67
C PHE A 28 -25.59 -12.56 6.06
N GLN A 29 -25.49 -13.65 5.28
CA GLN A 29 -24.24 -14.02 4.62
C GLN A 29 -23.76 -12.95 3.65
N ALA A 30 -24.64 -12.38 2.83
CA ALA A 30 -24.29 -11.32 1.89
C ALA A 30 -23.82 -10.04 2.59
N LEU A 31 -24.44 -9.69 3.74
CA LEU A 31 -23.99 -8.56 4.55
C LEU A 31 -22.60 -8.81 5.15
N CYS A 32 -22.36 -10.01 5.68
CA CYS A 32 -21.05 -10.39 6.20
C CYS A 32 -19.97 -10.43 5.10
N GLU A 33 -20.31 -10.86 3.89
CA GLU A 33 -19.39 -10.85 2.73
C GLU A 33 -19.01 -9.42 2.31
N ILE A 34 -19.97 -8.49 2.31
CA ILE A 34 -19.72 -7.10 1.90
C ILE A 34 -18.99 -6.31 3.00
N VAL A 35 -19.50 -6.36 4.23
CA VAL A 35 -19.02 -5.53 5.34
C VAL A 35 -17.79 -6.17 6.03
N GLY A 36 -17.70 -7.48 6.01
CA GLY A 36 -16.79 -8.29 6.82
C GLY A 36 -17.49 -8.77 8.09
N GLU A 37 -17.40 -10.07 8.38
CA GLU A 37 -18.06 -10.73 9.50
C GLU A 37 -17.81 -10.04 10.84
N ALA A 38 -16.54 -9.76 11.15
CA ALA A 38 -16.15 -9.07 12.38
C ALA A 38 -16.72 -7.65 12.46
N PHE A 39 -16.76 -6.90 11.35
CA PHE A 39 -17.27 -5.53 11.34
C PHE A 39 -18.80 -5.48 11.43
N PHE A 40 -19.50 -6.47 10.89
CA PHE A 40 -20.93 -6.62 11.13
C PHE A 40 -21.20 -6.92 12.61
N ALA A 41 -20.41 -7.80 13.23
CA ALA A 41 -20.51 -8.03 14.67
C ALA A 41 -20.21 -6.76 15.49
N PHE A 42 -19.18 -6.00 15.10
CA PHE A 42 -18.84 -4.73 15.76
C PHE A 42 -19.97 -3.72 15.67
N SER A 43 -20.65 -3.62 14.52
CA SER A 43 -21.78 -2.70 14.36
C SER A 43 -22.92 -3.04 15.32
N MET A 44 -23.20 -4.33 15.51
CA MET A 44 -24.20 -4.79 16.49
C MET A 44 -23.78 -4.44 17.93
N ILE A 45 -22.50 -4.63 18.28
CA ILE A 45 -21.99 -4.32 19.63
C ILE A 45 -22.04 -2.81 19.91
N THR A 46 -21.76 -1.98 18.92
CA THR A 46 -21.78 -0.51 19.06
C THR A 46 -23.17 0.10 18.88
N GLY A 47 -24.20 -0.70 18.57
CA GLY A 47 -25.56 -0.22 18.30
C GLY A 47 -25.73 0.48 16.93
N ALA A 48 -24.77 0.29 16.01
CA ALA A 48 -24.85 0.79 14.64
C ALA A 48 -25.61 -0.21 13.76
N ARG A 49 -26.90 0.07 13.52
CA ARG A 49 -27.77 -0.74 12.67
C ARG A 49 -27.64 -0.30 11.22
N ILE A 50 -27.13 -1.17 10.36
CA ILE A 50 -27.01 -0.92 8.92
C ILE A 50 -28.41 -1.01 8.30
N THR A 51 -28.84 0.07 7.64
CA THR A 51 -30.15 0.16 6.99
C THR A 51 -30.06 -0.05 5.49
N ALA A 52 -28.97 0.37 4.85
CA ALA A 52 -28.73 0.14 3.42
C ALA A 52 -27.23 0.08 3.07
N LEU A 53 -26.92 -0.58 1.95
CA LEU A 53 -25.58 -0.66 1.37
C LEU A 53 -25.64 -0.31 -0.12
N THR A 54 -24.77 0.60 -0.58
CA THR A 54 -24.56 0.87 -2.00
C THR A 54 -23.19 0.33 -2.41
N VAL A 55 -23.18 -0.90 -2.93
CA VAL A 55 -21.96 -1.67 -3.19
C VAL A 55 -21.21 -1.12 -4.40
N ASP A 56 -19.95 -0.74 -4.21
CA ASP A 56 -19.00 -0.47 -5.28
C ASP A 56 -18.16 -1.73 -5.55
N ARG A 57 -18.45 -2.40 -6.68
CA ARG A 57 -17.76 -3.65 -7.08
C ARG A 57 -16.32 -3.42 -7.57
N ARG A 58 -15.95 -2.18 -7.89
CA ARG A 58 -14.61 -1.84 -8.39
C ARG A 58 -13.68 -1.49 -7.23
N ASN A 59 -14.22 -0.82 -6.21
CA ASN A 59 -13.50 -0.53 -4.98
C ASN A 59 -14.41 -0.78 -3.76
N PRO A 60 -14.31 -1.97 -3.13
CA PRO A 60 -15.17 -2.33 -2.00
C PRO A 60 -15.18 -1.31 -0.86
N ASP A 61 -14.06 -0.62 -0.61
CA ASP A 61 -13.95 0.39 0.46
C ASP A 61 -14.80 1.66 0.20
N ASN A 62 -15.11 1.94 -1.07
CA ASN A 62 -16.00 3.04 -1.45
C ASN A 62 -17.49 2.66 -1.36
N THR A 63 -17.81 1.40 -1.00
CA THR A 63 -19.19 0.99 -0.71
C THR A 63 -19.77 1.94 0.34
N LEU A 64 -20.93 2.52 0.04
CA LEU A 64 -21.59 3.44 0.99
C LEU A 64 -22.43 2.62 1.96
N VAL A 65 -22.25 2.90 3.25
CA VAL A 65 -22.98 2.29 4.34
C VAL A 65 -23.90 3.33 4.96
N ASP A 66 -25.20 3.08 4.86
CA ASP A 66 -26.24 3.84 5.56
C ASP A 66 -26.57 3.11 6.85
N PHE A 67 -26.52 3.81 7.97
CA PHE A 67 -26.78 3.23 9.29
C PHE A 67 -27.39 4.24 10.25
N VAL A 68 -28.06 3.70 11.27
CA VAL A 68 -28.61 4.47 12.40
C VAL A 68 -27.94 3.99 13.67
N ILE A 69 -27.64 4.92 14.58
CA ILE A 69 -27.14 4.58 15.91
C ILE A 69 -28.36 4.56 16.83
N ALA A 70 -28.75 3.37 17.26
CA ALA A 70 -29.81 3.20 18.25
C ALA A 70 -29.18 2.94 19.62
N PRO A 71 -29.66 3.57 20.71
CA PRO A 71 -29.33 3.14 22.06
C PRO A 71 -29.71 1.66 22.26
N PRO A 72 -28.97 0.90 23.08
CA PRO A 72 -29.31 -0.49 23.38
C PRO A 72 -30.73 -0.58 23.97
N GLY A 73 -31.64 -1.30 23.31
CA GLY A 73 -33.01 -1.54 23.79
C GLY A 73 -34.12 -0.73 23.11
N GLU A 74 -33.81 0.21 22.22
CA GLU A 74 -34.81 0.95 21.45
C GLU A 74 -34.99 0.34 20.03
N GLU A 75 -36.24 0.05 19.66
CA GLU A 75 -36.61 -0.48 18.33
C GLU A 75 -36.91 0.63 17.32
N ASP A 76 -37.16 1.86 17.80
CA ASP A 76 -37.53 2.99 16.94
C ASP A 76 -36.33 3.49 16.13
N ILE A 77 -36.52 3.54 14.81
CA ILE A 77 -35.55 4.03 13.81
C ILE A 77 -35.74 5.56 13.65
N ASP A 78 -35.91 6.29 14.76
CA ASP A 78 -36.14 7.74 14.73
C ASP A 78 -34.82 8.56 14.80
N GLY A 79 -33.70 7.88 14.55
CA GLY A 79 -32.36 8.49 14.49
C GLY A 79 -31.99 8.93 13.08
N ASP A 80 -31.27 10.04 12.97
CA ASP A 80 -30.74 10.54 11.70
C ASP A 80 -29.88 9.48 11.01
N VAL A 81 -30.27 9.11 9.78
CA VAL A 81 -29.52 8.18 8.93
C VAL A 81 -28.17 8.80 8.60
N GLN A 82 -27.10 8.10 8.98
CA GLN A 82 -25.73 8.49 8.69
C GLN A 82 -25.20 7.66 7.53
N ARG A 83 -24.47 8.33 6.63
CA ARG A 83 -23.84 7.70 5.47
C ARG A 83 -22.33 7.86 5.54
N LEU A 84 -21.59 6.75 5.45
CA LEU A 84 -20.13 6.72 5.40
C LEU A 84 -19.64 5.78 4.30
N THR A 85 -18.38 5.93 3.89
CA THR A 85 -17.71 4.86 3.12
C THR A 85 -17.50 3.64 4.02
N LEU A 86 -17.35 2.45 3.42
CA LEU A 86 -17.11 1.23 4.18
C LEU A 86 -15.81 1.32 4.98
N ALA A 87 -14.78 1.94 4.41
CA ALA A 87 -13.53 2.21 5.12
C ALA A 87 -13.76 3.09 6.37
N ASP A 88 -14.42 4.25 6.20
CA ASP A 88 -14.69 5.17 7.31
C ASP A 88 -15.61 4.56 8.37
N PHE A 89 -16.59 3.76 7.93
CA PHE A 89 -17.48 3.02 8.81
C PHE A 89 -16.72 2.03 9.69
N ARG A 90 -15.83 1.21 9.09
CA ARG A 90 -14.96 0.27 9.84
C ARG A 90 -14.07 1.00 10.84
N HIS A 91 -13.46 2.12 10.45
CA HIS A 91 -12.66 2.95 11.35
C HIS A 91 -13.49 3.49 12.53
N ARG A 92 -14.72 3.95 12.27
CA ARG A 92 -15.61 4.46 13.31
C ARG A 92 -16.02 3.38 14.31
N LEU A 93 -16.37 2.18 13.84
CA LEU A 93 -16.73 1.05 14.70
C LEU A 93 -15.58 0.68 15.64
N VAL A 94 -14.38 0.56 15.10
CA VAL A 94 -13.16 0.26 15.88
C VAL A 94 -12.89 1.37 16.88
N GLY A 95 -12.99 2.64 16.47
CA GLY A 95 -12.85 3.78 17.38
C GLY A 95 -13.81 3.72 18.56
N ALA A 96 -15.10 3.41 18.31
CA ALA A 96 -16.11 3.28 19.35
C ALA A 96 -15.80 2.13 20.32
N LEU A 97 -15.35 0.97 19.82
CA LEU A 97 -15.00 -0.20 20.64
C LEU A 97 -13.76 0.02 21.51
N LEU A 98 -12.81 0.83 21.04
CA LEU A 98 -11.55 1.12 21.73
C LEU A 98 -11.67 2.19 22.83
N THR A 99 -12.79 2.91 22.92
CA THR A 99 -13.04 3.88 24.00
C THR A 99 -12.95 3.19 25.37
N GLU A 100 -12.18 3.78 26.29
CA GLU A 100 -12.02 3.26 27.65
C GLU A 100 -13.23 3.59 28.52
N ASP A 101 -13.85 2.56 29.08
CA ASP A 101 -14.90 2.73 30.10
C ASP A 101 -14.29 2.73 31.51
N ILE A 102 -14.87 3.53 32.39
CA ILE A 102 -14.60 3.45 33.83
C ILE A 102 -15.01 2.06 34.30
N THR A 103 -14.09 1.32 34.93
CA THR A 103 -14.37 -0.02 35.44
C THR A 103 -15.27 0.08 36.67
N PRO A 104 -16.52 -0.39 36.61
CA PRO A 104 -17.41 -0.40 37.77
C PRO A 104 -16.86 -1.35 38.86
N PRO A 105 -17.26 -1.17 40.12
CA PRO A 105 -16.83 -2.05 41.21
C PRO A 105 -17.22 -3.51 40.92
N ALA A 106 -16.45 -4.44 41.48
CA ALA A 106 -16.77 -5.86 41.39
C ALA A 106 -18.11 -6.17 42.07
N PRO A 107 -18.89 -7.12 41.52
CA PRO A 107 -20.20 -7.50 42.08
C PRO A 107 -20.07 -7.97 43.54
N GLU A 108 -21.13 -7.74 44.32
CA GLU A 108 -21.16 -8.14 45.73
C GLU A 108 -21.69 -9.57 45.91
N ARG A 109 -22.56 -10.03 45.01
CA ARG A 109 -23.28 -11.31 45.10
C ARG A 109 -23.28 -12.05 43.76
N ASP A 110 -23.33 -13.37 43.81
CA ASP A 110 -23.36 -14.22 42.62
C ASP A 110 -24.62 -14.06 41.78
N THR A 111 -25.70 -13.54 42.36
CA THR A 111 -26.97 -13.25 41.67
C THR A 111 -26.97 -11.89 40.96
N ASP A 112 -25.93 -11.07 41.15
CA ASP A 112 -25.81 -9.74 40.55
C ASP A 112 -25.25 -9.84 39.12
N LEU A 113 -26.10 -10.32 38.20
CA LEU A 113 -25.74 -10.52 36.81
C LEU A 113 -25.40 -9.21 36.10
N GLU A 114 -26.12 -8.13 36.42
CA GLU A 114 -25.88 -6.80 35.87
C GLU A 114 -24.53 -6.26 36.36
N GLY A 115 -24.22 -6.38 37.65
CA GLY A 115 -22.92 -6.03 38.21
C GLY A 115 -21.78 -6.85 37.58
N LEU A 116 -21.98 -8.14 37.33
CA LEU A 116 -21.01 -8.99 36.61
C LEU A 116 -20.75 -8.48 35.19
N GLN A 117 -21.82 -8.19 34.44
CA GLN A 117 -21.75 -7.70 33.07
C GLN A 117 -21.07 -6.32 32.98
N LEU A 118 -21.40 -5.41 33.89
CA LEU A 118 -20.80 -4.09 33.97
C LEU A 118 -19.32 -4.16 34.39
N HIS A 119 -19.00 -4.99 35.37
CA HIS A 119 -17.63 -5.14 35.85
C HIS A 119 -16.68 -5.71 34.79
N ILE A 120 -17.12 -6.71 34.00
CA ILE A 120 -16.35 -7.25 32.87
C ILE A 120 -16.40 -6.29 31.67
N GLY A 121 -17.57 -5.69 31.46
CA GLY A 121 -17.93 -4.84 30.33
C GLY A 121 -18.68 -5.64 29.26
N VAL A 122 -19.92 -5.24 28.97
CA VAL A 122 -20.83 -5.90 28.00
C VAL A 122 -20.15 -6.10 26.65
N ARG A 123 -19.40 -5.10 26.17
CA ARG A 123 -18.63 -5.18 24.92
C ARG A 123 -17.63 -6.35 24.92
N TYR A 124 -16.94 -6.59 26.04
CA TYR A 124 -15.92 -7.63 26.13
C TYR A 124 -16.56 -9.02 26.23
N LEU A 125 -17.74 -9.12 26.84
CA LEU A 125 -18.55 -10.33 26.80
C LEU A 125 -18.94 -10.66 25.35
N LEU A 126 -19.40 -9.69 24.57
CA LEU A 126 -19.80 -9.92 23.18
C LEU A 126 -18.60 -10.18 22.24
N LEU A 127 -17.47 -9.50 22.44
CA LEU A 127 -16.26 -9.68 21.63
C LEU A 127 -15.52 -10.99 21.91
N ALA A 128 -15.55 -11.49 23.16
CA ALA A 128 -14.85 -12.71 23.56
C ALA A 128 -15.10 -13.92 22.64
N PRO A 129 -16.36 -14.34 22.37
CA PRO A 129 -16.62 -15.50 21.54
C PRO A 129 -16.23 -15.30 20.07
N LEU A 130 -16.23 -14.07 19.54
CA LEU A 130 -15.79 -13.79 18.16
C LEU A 130 -14.31 -14.16 17.94
N TYR A 131 -13.52 -14.16 19.02
CA TYR A 131 -12.10 -14.52 18.99
C TYR A 131 -11.82 -15.88 19.65
N GLY A 132 -12.86 -16.69 19.86
CA GLY A 132 -12.75 -18.05 20.40
C GLY A 132 -12.55 -18.13 21.92
N TYR A 133 -12.78 -17.04 22.67
CA TYR A 133 -12.73 -17.07 24.14
C TYR A 133 -14.12 -17.39 24.72
N SER A 134 -14.21 -18.49 25.48
CA SER A 134 -15.39 -18.82 26.28
C SER A 134 -15.09 -18.52 27.75
N LEU A 135 -15.70 -17.45 28.29
CA LEU A 135 -15.47 -17.04 29.68
C LEU A 135 -16.21 -17.96 30.66
N ARG A 136 -15.51 -18.44 31.70
CA ARG A 136 -16.03 -19.44 32.64
C ARG A 136 -16.26 -18.89 34.04
N LYS A 137 -15.24 -18.26 34.62
CA LYS A 137 -15.30 -17.75 36.00
C LYS A 137 -14.62 -16.40 36.12
N LEU A 138 -15.14 -15.58 37.03
CA LEU A 138 -14.49 -14.35 37.49
C LEU A 138 -14.07 -14.55 38.94
N SER A 139 -12.80 -14.36 39.24
CA SER A 139 -12.25 -14.42 40.60
C SER A 139 -11.77 -13.04 41.03
N VAL A 140 -12.26 -12.55 42.16
CA VAL A 140 -11.97 -11.20 42.67
C VAL A 140 -11.25 -11.31 44.01
N GLU A 141 -10.03 -10.79 44.04
CA GLU A 141 -9.16 -10.75 45.21
C GLU A 141 -8.75 -9.29 45.49
N GLY A 142 -9.42 -8.66 46.47
CA GLY A 142 -9.20 -7.25 46.77
C GLY A 142 -9.60 -6.33 45.60
N LYS A 143 -8.61 -5.72 44.94
CA LYS A 143 -8.78 -4.84 43.77
C LYS A 143 -8.49 -5.55 42.45
N THR A 144 -8.01 -6.79 42.49
CA THR A 144 -7.60 -7.54 41.30
C THR A 144 -8.71 -8.50 40.91
N SER A 145 -9.06 -8.48 39.63
CA SER A 145 -10.07 -9.38 39.03
C SER A 145 -9.39 -10.24 37.98
N ARG A 146 -9.59 -11.55 38.06
CA ARG A 146 -9.04 -12.55 37.13
C ARG A 146 -10.16 -13.31 36.45
N LEU A 147 -10.00 -13.58 35.16
CA LEU A 147 -10.91 -14.38 34.36
C LEU A 147 -10.29 -15.74 34.09
N LEU A 148 -11.03 -16.79 34.42
CA LEU A 148 -10.81 -18.13 33.87
C LEU A 148 -11.61 -18.23 32.56
N LEU A 149 -10.91 -18.54 31.48
CA LEU A 149 -11.50 -18.69 30.16
C LEU A 149 -11.01 -19.98 29.50
N LEU A 150 -11.76 -20.43 28.50
CA LEU A 150 -11.41 -21.56 27.65
C LEU A 150 -11.13 -21.02 26.25
N ARG A 151 -10.00 -21.42 25.67
CA ARG A 151 -9.64 -21.14 24.28
C ARG A 151 -9.07 -22.41 23.65
N ASP A 152 -9.64 -22.84 22.52
CA ASP A 152 -9.21 -24.05 21.80
C ASP A 152 -9.12 -25.31 22.71
N GLY A 153 -9.99 -25.39 23.71
CA GLY A 153 -10.02 -26.48 24.70
C GLY A 153 -9.01 -26.37 25.84
N ILE A 154 -8.21 -25.31 25.89
CA ILE A 154 -7.23 -25.04 26.94
C ILE A 154 -7.79 -24.01 27.91
N GLU A 155 -7.73 -24.31 29.21
CA GLU A 155 -8.09 -23.35 30.26
C GLU A 155 -6.93 -22.37 30.50
N GLU A 156 -7.23 -21.07 30.43
CA GLU A 156 -6.28 -20.01 30.71
C GLU A 156 -6.85 -19.06 31.77
N THR A 157 -5.97 -18.50 32.60
CA THR A 157 -6.33 -17.47 33.57
C THR A 157 -5.60 -16.18 33.24
N HIS A 158 -6.34 -15.08 33.11
CA HIS A 158 -5.79 -13.75 32.81
C HIS A 158 -6.32 -12.72 33.78
N GLU A 159 -5.55 -11.68 34.07
CA GLU A 159 -6.12 -10.51 34.74
C GLU A 159 -7.12 -9.80 33.81
N LEU A 160 -8.20 -9.25 34.39
CA LEU A 160 -9.28 -8.63 33.61
C LEU A 160 -8.77 -7.50 32.70
N ASN A 161 -7.82 -6.71 33.19
CA ASN A 161 -7.26 -5.61 32.40
C ASN A 161 -6.37 -6.12 31.25
N GLU A 162 -5.62 -7.19 31.46
CA GLU A 162 -4.81 -7.85 30.42
C GLU A 162 -5.72 -8.48 29.36
N PHE A 163 -6.79 -9.15 29.77
CA PHE A 163 -7.80 -9.69 28.88
C PHE A 163 -8.42 -8.59 28.01
N ARG A 164 -8.83 -7.47 28.61
CA ARG A 164 -9.37 -6.32 27.88
C ARG A 164 -8.37 -5.74 26.89
N ALA A 165 -7.10 -5.60 27.30
CA ALA A 165 -6.04 -5.13 26.41
C ALA A 165 -5.83 -6.08 25.22
N ARG A 166 -5.88 -7.40 25.46
CA ARG A 166 -5.79 -8.43 24.42
C ARG A 166 -6.96 -8.35 23.44
N ILE A 167 -8.20 -8.22 23.92
CA ILE A 167 -9.37 -8.03 23.05
C ILE A 167 -9.25 -6.75 22.22
N ARG A 168 -8.81 -5.64 22.83
CA ARG A 168 -8.55 -4.39 22.07
C ARG A 168 -7.47 -4.56 21.00
N SER A 169 -6.45 -5.38 21.26
CA SER A 169 -5.46 -5.73 20.23
C SER A 169 -6.11 -6.45 19.05
N HIS A 170 -6.92 -7.48 19.30
CA HIS A 170 -7.61 -8.21 18.24
C HIS A 170 -8.51 -7.30 17.39
N VAL A 171 -9.22 -6.35 18.02
CA VAL A 171 -10.05 -5.37 17.31
C VAL A 171 -9.22 -4.45 16.42
N ARG A 172 -8.02 -4.03 16.87
CA ARG A 172 -7.09 -3.24 16.04
C ARG A 172 -6.54 -4.06 14.88
N ASP A 173 -6.15 -5.30 15.14
CA ASP A 173 -5.60 -6.19 14.13
C ASP A 173 -6.63 -6.47 13.02
N GLU A 174 -7.93 -6.51 13.33
CA GLU A 174 -9.00 -6.66 12.34
C GLU A 174 -9.08 -5.48 11.37
N LEU A 175 -8.92 -4.26 11.88
CA LEU A 175 -8.85 -3.05 11.06
C LEU A 175 -7.63 -3.08 10.15
N GLU A 176 -6.47 -3.45 10.70
CA GLU A 176 -5.24 -3.57 9.92
C GLU A 176 -5.36 -4.61 8.82
N ARG A 177 -5.97 -5.77 9.10
CA ARG A 177 -6.27 -6.81 8.08
C ARG A 177 -7.18 -6.29 6.98
N ALA A 178 -8.28 -5.61 7.35
CA ALA A 178 -9.21 -5.06 6.38
C ALA A 178 -8.57 -3.97 5.51
N SER A 179 -7.77 -3.09 6.11
CA SER A 179 -7.01 -2.07 5.38
C SER A 179 -5.86 -2.66 4.57
N ALA A 180 -5.30 -3.82 4.94
CA ALA A 180 -4.28 -4.49 4.15
C ALA A 180 -4.82 -5.01 2.82
N GLY A 181 -6.09 -5.44 2.77
CA GLY A 181 -6.80 -5.72 1.50
C GLY A 181 -6.91 -4.48 0.61
N ALA A 182 -7.13 -3.31 1.21
CA ALA A 182 -7.19 -2.01 0.53
C ALA A 182 -5.83 -1.45 0.09
N ARG A 183 -4.73 -1.81 0.80
CA ARG A 183 -3.35 -1.50 0.39
C ARG A 183 -2.94 -2.15 -0.94
N SER A 184 -3.75 -3.08 -1.45
CA SER A 184 -3.60 -3.65 -2.80
C SER A 184 -4.22 -2.79 -3.90
N ALA A 185 -5.01 -1.75 -3.57
CA ALA A 185 -5.56 -0.85 -4.58
C ALA A 185 -4.49 0.14 -5.05
N ILE A 186 -4.11 0.04 -6.32
CA ILE A 186 -3.18 0.96 -6.96
C ILE A 186 -3.86 2.31 -7.12
N ASP A 187 -3.49 3.25 -6.27
CA ASP A 187 -4.01 4.62 -6.30
C ASP A 187 -3.17 5.51 -7.24
N LEU A 188 -3.65 5.67 -8.48
CA LEU A 188 -2.99 6.48 -9.50
C LEU A 188 -2.89 7.97 -9.14
N THR A 189 -3.66 8.47 -8.17
CA THR A 189 -3.59 9.88 -7.75
C THR A 189 -2.26 10.21 -7.05
N LYS A 190 -1.61 9.20 -6.46
CA LYS A 190 -0.31 9.33 -5.78
C LYS A 190 0.86 9.60 -6.72
N VAL A 191 0.70 9.41 -8.04
CA VAL A 191 1.78 9.66 -9.02
C VAL A 191 2.19 11.13 -9.02
N ALA A 192 1.23 12.04 -8.89
CA ALA A 192 1.52 13.48 -8.86
C ALA A 192 2.29 13.87 -7.58
N GLU A 193 1.89 13.35 -6.42
CA GLU A 193 2.62 13.59 -5.16
C GLU A 193 4.03 12.99 -5.20
N ALA A 194 4.17 11.78 -5.75
CA ALA A 194 5.47 11.12 -5.91
C ALA A 194 6.39 11.86 -6.89
N GLU A 195 5.85 12.46 -7.95
CA GLU A 195 6.61 13.29 -8.87
C GLU A 195 7.17 14.54 -8.18
N ILE A 196 6.34 15.23 -7.38
CA ILE A 196 6.78 16.38 -6.59
C ILE A 196 7.87 15.95 -5.60
N ALA A 197 7.67 14.86 -4.86
CA ALA A 197 8.68 14.34 -3.93
C ALA A 197 10.00 14.01 -4.65
N SER A 198 9.94 13.36 -5.82
CA SER A 198 11.12 13.05 -6.62
C SER A 198 11.86 14.31 -7.11
N GLN A 199 11.15 15.38 -7.47
CA GLN A 199 11.77 16.65 -7.88
C GLN A 199 12.51 17.34 -6.73
N HIS A 200 12.04 17.17 -5.50
CA HIS A 200 12.69 17.68 -4.29
C HIS A 200 13.81 16.76 -3.77
N GLY A 201 14.04 15.62 -4.42
CA GLY A 201 15.01 14.62 -3.98
C GLY A 201 14.58 13.80 -2.75
N ASP A 202 13.30 13.86 -2.36
CA ASP A 202 12.74 13.06 -1.26
C ASP A 202 12.36 11.65 -1.75
N TYR A 203 13.40 10.86 -2.06
CA TYR A 203 13.25 9.49 -2.53
C TYR A 203 12.58 8.55 -1.50
N PRO A 204 12.81 8.66 -0.17
CA PRO A 204 12.08 7.88 0.81
C PRO A 204 10.56 8.08 0.73
N LYS A 205 10.09 9.31 0.52
CA LYS A 205 8.66 9.59 0.32
C LYS A 205 8.11 8.96 -0.95
N VAL A 206 8.89 8.89 -2.03
CA VAL A 206 8.50 8.16 -3.26
C VAL A 206 8.29 6.66 -2.96
N ILE A 207 9.20 6.03 -2.21
CA ILE A 207 9.05 4.63 -1.78
C ILE A 207 7.78 4.47 -0.91
N GLN A 208 7.52 5.40 0.01
CA GLN A 208 6.32 5.35 0.85
C GLN A 208 5.02 5.39 0.03
N LEU A 209 4.99 6.19 -1.04
CA LEU A 209 3.80 6.39 -1.87
C LEU A 209 3.56 5.24 -2.86
N LEU A 210 4.63 4.72 -3.47
CA LEU A 210 4.56 3.81 -4.61
C LEU A 210 5.16 2.42 -4.36
N GLY A 211 5.84 2.19 -3.24
CA GLY A 211 6.61 0.96 -2.99
C GLY A 211 5.80 -0.33 -3.00
N THR A 212 4.49 -0.26 -2.80
CA THR A 212 3.58 -1.41 -2.86
C THR A 212 3.13 -1.77 -4.28
N TRP A 213 3.46 -0.96 -5.29
CA TRP A 213 2.97 -1.12 -6.66
C TRP A 213 3.53 -2.31 -7.45
N PRO A 214 4.83 -2.66 -7.37
CA PRO A 214 5.42 -3.60 -8.34
C PRO A 214 4.78 -4.99 -8.34
N ALA A 215 4.55 -5.59 -7.16
CA ALA A 215 4.01 -6.93 -7.05
C ALA A 215 2.57 -7.08 -7.61
N PRO A 216 1.57 -6.28 -7.19
CA PRO A 216 0.22 -6.36 -7.73
C PRO A 216 0.16 -6.00 -9.22
N LEU A 217 0.94 -5.02 -9.69
CA LEU A 217 0.96 -4.65 -11.11
C LEU A 217 1.59 -5.77 -11.97
N ALA A 218 2.64 -6.44 -11.52
CA ALA A 218 3.22 -7.56 -12.25
C ALA A 218 2.22 -8.72 -12.45
N ILE A 219 1.34 -8.95 -11.46
CA ILE A 219 0.25 -9.94 -11.55
C ILE A 219 -0.86 -9.42 -12.47
N PHE A 220 -1.31 -8.18 -12.25
CA PHE A 220 -2.41 -7.56 -13.00
C PHE A 220 -2.12 -7.46 -14.50
N LEU A 221 -0.88 -7.14 -14.89
CA LEU A 221 -0.48 -7.09 -16.29
C LEU A 221 -0.71 -8.41 -17.04
N ARG A 222 -0.72 -9.55 -16.34
CA ARG A 222 -0.92 -10.87 -16.94
C ARG A 222 -2.40 -11.23 -17.12
N THR A 223 -3.33 -10.41 -16.62
CA THR A 223 -4.77 -10.66 -16.76
C THR A 223 -5.34 -9.99 -18.01
N PRO A 224 -6.49 -10.47 -18.54
CA PRO A 224 -7.17 -9.83 -19.65
C PRO A 224 -7.52 -8.35 -19.37
N GLU A 225 -7.91 -8.04 -18.14
CA GLU A 225 -8.27 -6.69 -17.70
C GLU A 225 -7.04 -5.76 -17.72
N GLY A 226 -5.88 -6.23 -17.28
CA GLY A 226 -4.62 -5.49 -17.38
C GLY A 226 -4.22 -5.20 -18.83
N GLN A 227 -4.49 -6.15 -19.73
CA GLN A 227 -4.29 -5.97 -21.18
C GLN A 227 -5.33 -5.06 -21.84
N MET A 228 -6.41 -4.70 -21.16
CA MET A 228 -7.45 -3.79 -21.65
C MET A 228 -7.32 -2.36 -21.09
N LEU A 229 -6.28 -2.06 -20.29
CA LEU A 229 -6.05 -0.71 -19.76
C LEU A 229 -5.96 0.35 -20.85
N THR A 230 -6.56 1.51 -20.58
CA THR A 230 -6.49 2.68 -21.47
C THR A 230 -5.05 3.19 -21.60
N PRO A 231 -4.69 3.82 -22.73
CA PRO A 231 -3.35 4.39 -22.93
C PRO A 231 -2.94 5.37 -21.81
N ASP A 232 -3.88 6.18 -21.30
CA ASP A 232 -3.61 7.15 -20.24
C ASP A 232 -3.29 6.47 -18.90
N ALA A 233 -4.06 5.43 -18.53
CA ALA A 233 -3.80 4.67 -17.31
C ALA A 233 -2.45 3.95 -17.38
N ARG A 234 -2.12 3.37 -18.53
CA ARG A 234 -0.80 2.75 -18.77
C ARG A 234 0.33 3.76 -18.63
N SER A 235 0.16 4.95 -19.22
CA SER A 235 1.15 6.04 -19.15
C SER A 235 1.39 6.48 -17.70
N LEU A 236 0.33 6.66 -16.91
CA LEU A 236 0.44 7.01 -15.48
C LEU A 236 1.11 5.90 -14.66
N ILE A 237 0.72 4.65 -14.87
CA ILE A 237 1.34 3.50 -14.20
C ILE A 237 2.83 3.43 -14.53
N ALA A 238 3.17 3.54 -15.81
CA ALA A 238 4.55 3.50 -16.28
C ALA A 238 5.38 4.66 -15.71
N LYS A 239 4.80 5.87 -15.64
CA LYS A 239 5.42 7.03 -14.99
C LYS A 239 5.67 6.78 -13.50
N GLY A 240 4.67 6.29 -12.77
CA GLY A 240 4.79 5.97 -11.34
C GLY A 240 5.89 4.93 -11.07
N LEU A 241 5.88 3.82 -11.82
CA LEU A 241 6.94 2.81 -11.73
C LEU A 241 8.32 3.37 -12.12
N GLY A 242 8.40 4.26 -13.11
CA GLY A 242 9.64 4.94 -13.48
C GLY A 242 10.20 5.81 -12.35
N LEU A 243 9.35 6.58 -11.65
CA LEU A 243 9.72 7.37 -10.48
C LEU A 243 10.18 6.49 -9.33
N LEU A 244 9.44 5.41 -9.05
CA LEU A 244 9.81 4.43 -8.02
C LEU A 244 11.16 3.79 -8.31
N GLY A 245 11.38 3.35 -9.56
CA GLY A 245 12.65 2.78 -9.98
C GLY A 245 13.82 3.74 -9.79
N THR A 246 13.64 5.03 -10.15
CA THR A 246 14.66 6.06 -9.92
C THR A 246 14.94 6.23 -8.41
N ALA A 247 13.90 6.24 -7.58
CA ALA A 247 14.05 6.35 -6.13
C ALA A 247 14.83 5.16 -5.54
N CYS A 248 14.55 3.92 -5.97
CA CYS A 248 15.30 2.74 -5.56
C CYS A 248 16.79 2.87 -5.89
N VAL A 249 17.13 3.24 -7.14
CA VAL A 249 18.53 3.43 -7.56
C VAL A 249 19.23 4.50 -6.72
N LYS A 250 18.57 5.64 -6.47
CA LYS A 250 19.15 6.73 -5.66
C LYS A 250 19.32 6.38 -4.17
N LEU A 251 18.61 5.37 -3.69
CA LEU A 251 18.74 4.84 -2.33
C LEU A 251 19.71 3.64 -2.23
N GLY A 252 20.36 3.26 -3.33
CA GLY A 252 21.33 2.17 -3.38
C GLY A 252 20.73 0.79 -3.71
N GLU A 253 19.43 0.71 -3.99
CA GLU A 253 18.72 -0.52 -4.37
C GLU A 253 18.66 -0.65 -5.90
N GLU A 254 19.83 -0.73 -6.55
CA GLU A 254 19.99 -0.67 -8.01
C GLU A 254 19.24 -1.80 -8.72
N HIS A 255 19.41 -3.04 -8.25
CA HIS A 255 18.76 -4.21 -8.86
C HIS A 255 17.23 -4.11 -8.79
N GLN A 256 16.69 -3.71 -7.63
CA GLN A 256 15.26 -3.51 -7.47
C GLN A 256 14.76 -2.37 -8.37
N GLY A 257 15.51 -1.28 -8.47
CA GLY A 257 15.19 -0.16 -9.33
C GLY A 257 15.09 -0.56 -10.81
N GLU A 258 16.04 -1.37 -11.29
CA GLU A 258 15.99 -1.91 -12.66
C GLU A 258 14.78 -2.78 -12.93
N GLU A 259 14.46 -3.72 -12.02
CA GLU A 259 13.32 -4.62 -12.18
C GLU A 259 11.99 -3.84 -12.21
N VAL A 260 11.87 -2.81 -11.37
CA VAL A 260 10.72 -1.89 -11.38
C VAL A 260 10.64 -1.11 -12.70
N MET A 261 11.76 -0.60 -13.22
CA MET A 261 11.78 0.10 -14.52
C MET A 261 11.47 -0.84 -15.69
N ARG A 262 11.89 -2.11 -15.65
CA ARG A 262 11.52 -3.11 -16.66
C ARG A 262 10.02 -3.40 -16.66
N LEU A 263 9.40 -3.44 -15.48
CA LEU A 263 7.95 -3.51 -15.38
C LEU A 263 7.28 -2.24 -15.96
N ALA A 264 7.84 -1.06 -15.68
CA ALA A 264 7.37 0.20 -16.24
C ALA A 264 7.37 0.21 -17.78
N VAL A 265 8.43 -0.33 -18.40
CA VAL A 265 8.52 -0.49 -19.87
C VAL A 265 7.40 -1.39 -20.39
N GLN A 266 7.08 -2.49 -19.71
CA GLN A 266 6.02 -3.39 -20.13
C GLN A 266 4.65 -2.69 -20.13
N TYR A 267 4.39 -1.80 -19.16
CA TYR A 267 3.18 -0.97 -19.16
C TYR A 267 3.20 0.11 -20.24
N ALA A 268 4.36 0.74 -20.47
CA ALA A 268 4.49 1.83 -21.43
C ALA A 268 4.33 1.36 -22.89
N HIS A 269 4.69 0.10 -23.19
CA HIS A 269 4.82 -0.42 -24.55
C HIS A 269 5.63 0.55 -25.43
N ASP A 270 5.08 0.96 -26.58
CA ASP A 270 5.64 1.96 -27.49
C ASP A 270 4.95 3.33 -27.34
N GLY A 271 4.28 3.57 -26.21
CA GLY A 271 3.65 4.84 -25.90
C GLY A 271 4.65 5.97 -25.59
N ALA A 272 4.15 7.20 -25.52
CA ALA A 272 4.97 8.40 -25.32
C ALA A 272 5.85 8.37 -24.04
N ALA A 273 5.41 7.67 -23.00
CA ALA A 273 6.16 7.53 -21.74
C ALA A 273 7.35 6.56 -21.83
N ALA A 274 7.36 5.64 -22.82
CA ALA A 274 8.37 4.60 -22.93
C ALA A 274 9.78 5.18 -23.13
N GLY A 275 9.90 6.27 -23.90
CA GLY A 275 11.16 6.93 -24.15
C GLY A 275 11.87 7.40 -22.87
N ASP A 276 11.14 8.03 -21.95
CA ASP A 276 11.72 8.50 -20.68
C ASP A 276 12.14 7.34 -19.76
N ILE A 277 11.35 6.27 -19.73
CA ILE A 277 11.64 5.09 -18.91
C ILE A 277 12.88 4.36 -19.42
N PHE A 278 12.99 4.15 -20.74
CA PHE A 278 14.20 3.55 -21.33
C PHE A 278 15.45 4.41 -21.09
N ARG A 279 15.30 5.74 -21.10
CA ARG A 279 16.39 6.66 -20.77
C ARG A 279 16.85 6.46 -19.32
N ARG A 280 15.92 6.45 -18.35
CA ARG A 280 16.21 6.22 -16.92
C ARG A 280 16.86 4.86 -16.67
N LEU A 281 16.38 3.81 -17.34
CA LEU A 281 16.95 2.47 -17.23
C LEU A 281 18.39 2.43 -17.74
N GLY A 282 18.65 3.04 -18.90
CA GLY A 282 20.00 3.12 -19.46
C GLY A 282 20.95 3.98 -18.64
N GLU A 283 20.45 5.07 -18.04
CA GLU A 283 21.20 5.91 -17.11
C GLU A 283 21.60 5.12 -15.85
N ALA A 284 20.66 4.40 -15.23
CA ALA A 284 20.92 3.55 -14.07
C ALA A 284 21.99 2.48 -14.38
N MET A 285 21.88 1.79 -15.53
CA MET A 285 22.88 0.82 -15.97
C MET A 285 24.26 1.44 -16.23
N LEU A 286 24.33 2.71 -16.66
CA LEU A 286 25.61 3.39 -16.83
C LEU A 286 26.25 3.74 -15.49
N ASP A 287 25.44 4.17 -14.54
CA ASP A 287 25.90 4.55 -13.20
C ASP A 287 26.41 3.31 -12.43
N ASP A 288 25.82 2.13 -12.66
CA ASP A 288 26.30 0.81 -12.19
C ASP A 288 27.49 0.25 -13.04
N GLY A 289 28.09 1.07 -13.91
CA GLY A 289 29.26 0.68 -14.71
C GLY A 289 28.99 -0.35 -15.82
N ARG A 290 27.73 -0.70 -16.08
CA ARG A 290 27.29 -1.65 -17.12
C ARG A 290 27.04 -0.96 -18.45
N ALA A 291 28.02 -0.17 -18.91
CA ALA A 291 27.92 0.61 -20.15
C ALA A 291 27.58 -0.21 -21.41
N GLY A 292 27.91 -1.49 -21.45
CA GLY A 292 27.54 -2.37 -22.57
C GLY A 292 26.04 -2.61 -22.68
N GLU A 293 25.38 -2.81 -21.53
CA GLU A 293 23.95 -3.10 -21.45
C GLU A 293 23.12 -1.83 -21.64
N ALA A 294 23.60 -0.70 -21.13
CA ALA A 294 22.94 0.60 -21.24
C ALA A 294 22.70 1.08 -22.69
N ILE A 295 23.55 0.67 -23.65
CA ILE A 295 23.44 1.10 -25.06
C ILE A 295 22.08 0.71 -25.66
N GLY A 296 21.57 -0.48 -25.34
CA GLY A 296 20.29 -0.97 -25.87
C GLY A 296 19.11 -0.07 -25.48
N PRO A 297 18.83 0.10 -24.16
CA PRO A 297 17.82 1.01 -23.66
C PRO A 297 17.98 2.45 -24.16
N LEU A 298 19.18 3.01 -24.13
CA LEU A 298 19.41 4.40 -24.57
C LEU A 298 19.13 4.61 -26.07
N ARG A 299 19.47 3.65 -26.92
CA ARG A 299 19.10 3.70 -28.36
C ARG A 299 17.60 3.58 -28.55
N ARG A 300 16.92 2.73 -27.76
CA ARG A 300 15.46 2.62 -27.79
C ARG A 300 14.80 3.93 -27.37
N ALA A 301 15.31 4.58 -26.33
CA ALA A 301 14.85 5.89 -25.89
C ALA A 301 14.98 6.95 -27.00
N ALA A 302 16.12 6.99 -27.70
CA ALA A 302 16.34 7.92 -28.82
C ALA A 302 15.32 7.70 -29.95
N ASN A 303 15.07 6.43 -30.32
CA ASN A 303 14.12 6.07 -31.37
C ASN A 303 12.66 6.40 -31.00
N LEU A 304 12.33 6.41 -29.70
CA LEU A 304 11.01 6.76 -29.18
C LEU A 304 10.84 8.26 -28.95
N GLY A 305 11.82 9.08 -29.34
CA GLY A 305 11.71 10.54 -29.31
C GLY A 305 11.97 11.18 -27.94
N ALA A 306 12.64 10.48 -27.03
CA ALA A 306 13.05 11.13 -25.78
C ALA A 306 14.09 12.27 -26.05
N PRO A 307 14.22 13.26 -25.15
CA PRO A 307 14.93 14.50 -25.44
C PRO A 307 16.39 14.28 -25.88
N PRO A 308 16.79 14.70 -27.11
CA PRO A 308 18.14 14.50 -27.63
C PRO A 308 19.25 15.02 -26.71
N LYS A 309 19.00 16.15 -26.03
CA LYS A 309 19.93 16.76 -25.08
C LYS A 309 20.28 15.85 -23.90
N GLN A 310 19.37 14.98 -23.48
CA GLN A 310 19.60 14.09 -22.34
C GLN A 310 20.16 12.73 -22.77
N ILE A 311 19.89 12.29 -24.01
CA ILE A 311 20.25 10.93 -24.46
C ILE A 311 21.63 10.88 -25.09
N TRP A 312 21.96 11.84 -25.96
CA TRP A 312 23.21 11.79 -26.72
C TRP A 312 24.46 11.83 -25.83
N PRO A 313 24.52 12.63 -24.73
CA PRO A 313 25.63 12.57 -23.79
C PRO A 313 25.77 11.19 -23.13
N LEU A 314 24.64 10.58 -22.70
CA LEU A 314 24.65 9.24 -22.09
C LEU A 314 25.13 8.17 -23.08
N LEU A 315 24.68 8.22 -24.35
CA LEU A 315 25.16 7.30 -25.39
C LEU A 315 26.64 7.50 -25.71
N ALA A 316 27.12 8.74 -25.76
CA ALA A 316 28.54 9.03 -25.96
C ALA A 316 29.37 8.42 -24.83
N ARG A 317 28.99 8.66 -23.57
CA ARG A 317 29.61 8.07 -22.37
C ARG A 317 29.65 6.55 -22.43
N ALA A 318 28.52 5.92 -22.78
CA ALA A 318 28.43 4.47 -22.94
C ALA A 318 29.38 3.91 -24.01
N PHE A 319 29.46 4.57 -25.17
CA PHE A 319 30.35 4.15 -26.25
C PHE A 319 31.84 4.37 -25.93
N VAL A 320 32.18 5.46 -25.24
CA VAL A 320 33.54 5.74 -24.77
C VAL A 320 34.01 4.65 -23.80
N GLN A 321 33.22 4.33 -22.77
CA GLN A 321 33.57 3.26 -21.81
C GLN A 321 33.70 1.88 -22.49
N ARG A 322 33.01 1.66 -23.61
CA ARG A 322 33.13 0.46 -24.45
C ARG A 322 34.19 0.56 -25.54
N LYS A 323 34.99 1.63 -25.57
CA LYS A 323 36.06 1.91 -26.54
C LYS A 323 35.59 1.95 -28.00
N LYS A 324 34.32 2.28 -28.23
CA LYS A 324 33.71 2.42 -29.57
C LYS A 324 33.74 3.88 -30.02
N PHE A 325 34.95 4.43 -30.17
CA PHE A 325 35.19 5.87 -30.32
C PHE A 325 34.54 6.51 -31.56
N VAL A 326 34.38 5.78 -32.66
CA VAL A 326 33.68 6.30 -33.87
C VAL A 326 32.18 6.50 -33.61
N ALA A 327 31.55 5.55 -32.91
CA ALA A 327 30.14 5.67 -32.53
C ALA A 327 29.96 6.79 -31.49
N ALA A 328 30.87 6.89 -30.51
CA ALA A 328 30.88 7.97 -29.54
C ALA A 328 30.99 9.34 -30.21
N LEU A 329 31.89 9.48 -31.20
CA LEU A 329 32.03 10.72 -31.97
C LEU A 329 30.73 11.12 -32.70
N ALA A 330 30.00 10.15 -33.25
CA ALA A 330 28.69 10.41 -33.85
C ALA A 330 27.70 10.96 -32.80
N CYS A 331 27.64 10.34 -31.62
CA CYS A 331 26.79 10.83 -30.52
C CYS A 331 27.17 12.24 -30.05
N ILE A 332 28.47 12.57 -29.95
CA ILE A 332 28.93 13.94 -29.62
C ILE A 332 28.45 14.95 -30.67
N ARG A 333 28.49 14.59 -31.96
CA ARG A 333 27.98 15.46 -33.03
C ARG A 333 26.47 15.68 -32.91
N GLU A 334 25.71 14.63 -32.67
CA GLU A 334 24.26 14.73 -32.46
C GLU A 334 23.91 15.55 -31.20
N ALA A 335 24.69 15.38 -30.11
CA ALA A 335 24.55 16.20 -28.90
C ALA A 335 24.78 17.69 -29.20
N ARG A 336 25.83 18.02 -29.96
CA ARG A 336 26.09 19.41 -30.40
C ARG A 336 24.96 19.98 -31.25
N THR A 337 24.46 19.21 -32.22
CA THR A 337 23.31 19.62 -33.06
C THR A 337 22.06 19.85 -32.20
N ALA A 338 21.88 19.07 -31.13
CA ALA A 338 20.82 19.27 -30.16
C ALA A 338 21.06 20.46 -29.20
N GLY A 339 22.21 21.14 -29.29
CA GLY A 339 22.55 22.29 -28.47
C GLY A 339 23.13 21.95 -27.10
N VAL A 340 23.71 20.76 -26.92
CA VAL A 340 24.50 20.41 -25.73
C VAL A 340 25.88 21.05 -25.83
N PRO A 341 26.34 21.83 -24.83
CA PRO A 341 27.65 22.44 -24.85
C PRO A 341 28.76 21.39 -24.61
N ASP A 342 29.91 21.58 -25.26
CA ASP A 342 31.07 20.69 -25.12
C ASP A 342 31.57 20.57 -23.67
N ALA A 343 31.31 21.59 -22.84
CA ALA A 343 31.64 21.58 -21.42
C ALA A 343 30.99 20.44 -20.63
N GLU A 344 29.84 19.91 -21.09
CA GLU A 344 29.14 18.78 -20.46
C GLU A 344 29.70 17.41 -20.90
N MET A 345 30.60 17.37 -21.89
CA MET A 345 31.11 16.12 -22.50
C MET A 345 32.64 16.14 -22.65
N VAL A 346 33.33 16.91 -21.81
CA VAL A 346 34.78 17.17 -21.96
C VAL A 346 35.60 15.89 -21.90
N GLU A 347 35.31 15.00 -20.95
CA GLU A 347 36.07 13.77 -20.77
C GLU A 347 35.86 12.82 -21.95
N GLU A 348 34.62 12.68 -22.43
CA GLU A 348 34.30 11.88 -23.60
C GLU A 348 35.00 12.42 -24.85
N ILE A 349 34.97 13.73 -25.08
CA ILE A 349 35.65 14.38 -26.21
C ILE A 349 37.15 14.12 -26.14
N ARG A 350 37.75 14.31 -24.96
CA ARG A 350 39.19 14.11 -24.74
C ARG A 350 39.61 12.68 -25.04
N GLU A 351 38.87 11.68 -24.54
CA GLU A 351 39.17 10.27 -24.80
C GLU A 351 39.03 9.90 -26.28
N ILE A 352 38.01 10.42 -26.96
CA ILE A 352 37.80 10.22 -28.39
C ILE A 352 38.96 10.83 -29.18
N GLU A 353 39.36 12.06 -28.87
CA GLU A 353 40.46 12.75 -29.58
C GLU A 353 41.81 12.08 -29.33
N ALA A 354 42.08 11.64 -28.10
CA ALA A 354 43.28 10.88 -27.79
C ALA A 354 43.34 9.54 -28.54
N SER A 355 42.21 8.86 -28.67
CA SER A 355 42.15 7.52 -29.29
C SER A 355 42.13 7.56 -30.81
N LEU A 356 41.42 8.51 -31.42
CA LEU A 356 41.33 8.63 -32.88
C LEU A 356 42.46 9.48 -33.48
N GLY A 357 43.05 10.39 -32.70
CA GLY A 357 44.27 11.11 -33.02
C GLY A 357 44.31 11.74 -34.42
N THR A 358 45.38 11.45 -35.15
CA THR A 358 45.64 12.02 -36.48
C THR A 358 44.62 11.62 -37.54
N ALA A 359 44.01 10.43 -37.41
CA ALA A 359 42.98 9.96 -38.33
C ALA A 359 41.72 10.84 -38.26
N LEU A 360 41.36 11.30 -37.05
CA LEU A 360 40.24 12.23 -36.86
C LEU A 360 40.52 13.58 -37.52
N THR A 361 41.74 14.11 -37.38
CA THR A 361 42.16 15.38 -37.99
C THR A 361 42.11 15.31 -39.51
N ALA A 362 42.64 14.23 -40.10
CA ALA A 362 42.60 14.00 -41.54
C ALA A 362 41.15 13.92 -42.06
N TRP A 363 40.29 13.17 -41.37
CA TRP A 363 38.87 13.07 -41.72
C TRP A 363 38.13 14.41 -41.60
N ARG A 364 38.36 15.20 -40.53
CA ARG A 364 37.79 16.56 -40.37
C ARG A 364 38.20 17.46 -41.55
N GLY A 365 39.45 17.38 -41.99
CA GLY A 365 39.94 18.10 -43.17
C GLY A 365 39.20 17.74 -44.46
N LEU A 366 38.96 16.45 -44.69
CA LEU A 366 38.19 15.96 -45.85
C LEU A 366 36.73 16.44 -45.83
N VAL A 367 36.07 16.38 -44.67
CA VAL A 367 34.67 16.83 -44.53
C VAL A 367 34.54 18.34 -44.78
N LEU A 368 35.46 19.15 -44.24
CA LEU A 368 35.46 20.60 -44.46
C LEU A 368 35.70 20.95 -45.93
N ALA A 369 36.62 20.26 -46.60
CA ALA A 369 36.87 20.43 -48.03
C ALA A 369 35.63 20.06 -48.88
N ALA A 370 34.95 18.97 -48.53
CA ALA A 370 33.72 18.52 -49.21
C ALA A 370 32.51 19.45 -48.97
N SER A 371 32.43 20.15 -47.83
CA SER A 371 31.34 21.11 -47.55
C SER A 371 31.51 22.48 -48.20
N ARG A 372 32.68 22.76 -48.79
CA ARG A 372 33.00 24.02 -49.48
C ARG A 372 32.93 23.92 -51.00
N ALA A 373 32.87 22.70 -51.53
CA ALA A 373 32.55 22.39 -52.92
C ALA A 373 31.04 22.19 -53.05
#